data_AF-A0A1V5ND84-F1
#
_entry.id   AF-A0A1V5ND84-F1
#
_cell.length_a   1.000
_cell.length_b   1.000
_cell.length_c   1.000
_cell.angle_alpha   90.00
_cell.angle_beta   90.00
_cell.angle_gamma   90.00
#
_symmetry.space_group_name_H-M   'P 1'
#
loop_
_entity.id
_entity.type
_entity.pdbx_description
1 polymer ?
#
loop_
_entity_poly.entity_id
_entity_poly.type
_entity_poly.pdbx_seq_one_letter_code
_entity_poly.pdbx_strand_id
1 'polypeptide(L)' 'MADIQMPHEMHEKHLCFLTNLGMHNTNAEDYKKLVKNPKFMCEACGRVAESEKNLCKPVKI' A
#
# COMPACT_ATOMS: atom_id res chain seq x y z
N MET A 1 1.02 2.86 27.80
CA MET A 1 1.31 3.16 26.38
C MET A 1 0.61 2.09 25.59
N ALA A 2 -0.34 2.43 24.72
CA ALA A 2 -1.05 1.42 23.93
C ALA A 2 -0.04 0.80 22.96
N ASP A 3 0.17 -0.50 23.05
CA ASP A 3 0.93 -1.28 22.09
C ASP A 3 0.19 -1.17 20.75
N ILE A 4 0.73 -0.37 19.82
CA ILE A 4 0.12 -0.23 18.49
C ILE A 4 0.48 -1.48 17.72
N GLN A 5 -0.35 -2.52 17.88
CA GLN A 5 -0.24 -3.74 17.10
C GLN A 5 -0.61 -3.44 15.67
N MET A 6 0.40 -3.39 14.80
CA MET A 6 0.17 -3.33 13.36
C MET A 6 -0.49 -4.65 12.90
N PRO A 7 -1.49 -4.59 12.00
CA PRO A 7 -2.29 -5.76 11.64
C PRO A 7 -1.49 -6.88 10.94
N HIS A 8 -0.34 -6.55 10.37
CA HIS A 8 0.63 -7.50 9.83
C HIS A 8 2.00 -6.82 9.68
N GLU A 9 3.03 -7.61 9.36
CA GLU A 9 4.39 -7.12 9.16
C GLU A 9 4.46 -6.09 8.02
N MET A 10 5.33 -5.09 8.19
CA MET A 10 5.63 -4.04 7.20
C MET A 10 4.42 -3.22 6.71
N HIS A 11 3.31 -3.21 7.47
CA HIS A 11 2.08 -2.50 7.10
C HIS A 11 2.32 -1.01 6.78
N GLU A 12 3.32 -0.38 7.41
CA GLU A 12 3.71 1.01 7.17
C GLU A 12 4.09 1.33 5.71
N LYS A 13 4.54 0.33 4.93
CA LYS A 13 4.94 0.51 3.52
C LYS A 13 3.85 0.14 2.52
N HIS A 14 2.72 -0.37 3.01
CA HIS A 14 1.64 -0.81 2.17
C HIS A 14 0.73 0.36 1.81
N LEU A 15 0.20 0.32 0.59
CA LEU A 15 -0.74 1.34 0.10
C LEU A 15 -1.95 1.49 1.01
N CYS A 16 -2.37 0.42 1.71
CA CYS A 16 -3.44 0.47 2.70
C CYS A 16 -3.20 1.51 3.79
N PHE A 17 -2.02 1.45 4.40
CA PHE A 17 -1.60 2.37 5.44
C PHE A 17 -1.35 3.77 4.88
N LEU A 18 -0.64 3.87 3.76
CA LEU A 18 -0.34 5.15 3.11
C LEU A 18 -1.60 5.90 2.68
N THR A 19 -2.62 5.19 2.19
CA THR A 19 -3.94 5.79 1.93
C THR A 19 -4.58 6.30 3.22
N ASN A 20 -4.57 5.52 4.31
CA ASN A 20 -5.17 5.92 5.59
C ASN A 20 -4.49 7.14 6.20
N LEU A 21 -3.19 7.31 5.98
CA LEU A 21 -2.45 8.53 6.35
C LEU A 21 -2.74 9.73 5.43
N GLY A 22 -3.55 9.56 4.38
CA GLY A 22 -3.86 10.63 3.44
C GLY A 22 -2.75 10.93 2.44
N MET A 23 -1.74 10.06 2.28
CA MET A 23 -0.59 10.30 1.39
C MET A 23 -1.00 10.54 -0.06
N HIS A 24 -2.09 9.92 -0.52
CA HIS A 24 -2.67 10.14 -1.83
C HIS A 24 -3.12 11.60 -2.07
N ASN A 25 -3.41 12.36 -1.01
CA ASN A 25 -3.78 13.77 -1.06
C ASN A 25 -2.60 14.69 -0.73
N THR A 26 -1.80 14.35 0.28
CA THR A 26 -0.70 15.20 0.76
C THR A 26 0.59 15.04 -0.05
N ASN A 27 0.84 13.85 -0.61
CA ASN A 27 2.02 13.48 -1.39
C ASN A 27 1.61 12.68 -2.63
N ALA A 28 0.68 13.24 -3.41
CA ALA A 28 0.10 12.59 -4.58
C ALA A 28 1.14 12.10 -5.59
N GLU A 29 2.25 12.83 -5.78
CA GLU A 29 3.30 12.44 -6.74
C GLU A 29 4.03 11.15 -6.34
N ASP A 30 4.41 11.00 -5.06
CA ASP A 30 5.05 9.80 -4.58
C ASP A 30 4.08 8.63 -4.54
N TYR A 31 2.83 8.86 -4.11
CA TYR A 31 1.79 7.85 -4.18
C TYR A 31 1.57 7.37 -5.62
N LYS A 32 1.59 8.31 -6.59
CA LYS A 32 1.46 8.00 -8.02
C LYS A 32 2.61 7.11 -8.51
N LYS A 33 3.85 7.30 -8.06
CA LYS A 33 4.98 6.43 -8.43
C LYS A 33 4.76 4.99 -7.98
N LEU A 34 4.12 4.76 -6.83
CA LEU A 34 3.86 3.42 -6.32
C LEU A 34 2.79 2.66 -7.14
N VAL A 35 1.80 3.38 -7.66
CA VAL A 35 0.65 2.80 -8.39
C VAL A 35 0.78 2.90 -9.92
N LYS A 36 1.77 3.64 -10.44
CA LYS A 36 2.03 3.78 -11.87
C LYS A 36 2.64 2.49 -12.40
N ASN A 37 2.12 2.00 -13.54
CA ASN A 37 2.54 0.74 -14.17
C ASN A 37 2.45 -0.47 -13.21
N PRO A 38 1.27 -0.75 -12.67
CA PRO A 38 1.13 -1.81 -11.68
C PRO A 38 1.45 -3.17 -12.28
N LYS A 39 2.17 -4.00 -11.51
CA LYS A 39 2.47 -5.40 -11.83
C LYS A 39 1.78 -6.37 -10.87
N PHE A 40 1.23 -5.82 -9.78
CA PHE A 40 0.56 -6.56 -8.74
C PHE A 40 -0.73 -5.87 -8.32
N MET A 41 -1.71 -6.66 -7.90
CA MET A 41 -2.97 -6.26 -7.29
C MET A 41 -3.09 -6.92 -5.92
N CYS A 42 -3.69 -6.25 -4.93
CA CYS A 42 -4.01 -6.87 -3.66
C CYS A 42 -5.32 -7.65 -3.78
N GLU A 43 -5.30 -8.97 -3.60
CA GLU A 43 -6.52 -9.80 -3.69
C GLU A 43 -7.59 -9.42 -2.64
N ALA A 44 -7.17 -8.82 -1.51
CA ALA A 44 -8.08 -8.48 -0.41
C ALA A 44 -8.81 -7.14 -0.60
N CYS A 45 -8.22 -6.18 -1.31
CA CYS A 45 -8.79 -4.82 -1.41
C CYS A 45 -8.67 -4.16 -2.79
N GLY A 46 -8.11 -4.85 -3.79
CA GLY A 46 -8.02 -4.39 -5.17
C GLY A 46 -7.00 -3.28 -5.46
N ARG A 47 -6.29 -2.75 -4.46
CA ARG A 47 -5.20 -1.78 -4.67
C ARG A 47 -4.11 -2.37 -5.56
N VAL A 48 -3.53 -1.57 -6.44
CA VAL A 48 -2.51 -2.00 -7.39
C VAL A 48 -1.19 -1.29 -7.15
N ALA A 49 -0.06 -1.97 -7.37
CA ALA A 49 1.27 -1.42 -7.19
C ALA A 49 2.26 -1.98 -8.21
N GLU A 50 3.34 -1.25 -8.48
CA GLU A 50 4.47 -1.75 -9.28
C GLU A 50 5.19 -2.90 -8.55
N SER A 51 5.25 -2.87 -7.21
CA SER A 51 5.93 -3.87 -6.39
C SER A 51 4.98 -4.56 -5.40
N GLU A 52 5.14 -5.87 -5.25
CA GLU A 52 4.41 -6.69 -4.28
C GLU A 52 4.58 -6.21 -2.82
N LYS A 53 5.73 -5.61 -2.51
CA LYS A 53 6.08 -5.09 -1.17
C LYS A 53 5.21 -3.93 -0.70
N ASN A 54 4.43 -3.33 -1.61
CA ASN A 54 3.53 -2.24 -1.30
C ASN A 54 2.08 -2.70 -1.06
N LEU A 55 1.83 -4.02 -1.01
CA LEU A 55 0.50 -4.61 -0.89
C LEU A 55 0.46 -5.68 0.20
N CYS A 56 -0.68 -5.82 0.88
CA CYS A 56 -0.84 -6.80 1.97
C CYS A 56 -0.92 -8.25 1.48
N LYS A 57 -1.63 -8.47 0.36
CA LYS A 57 -1.78 -9.79 -0.27
C LYS A 57 -1.60 -9.66 -1.79
N PRO A 58 -0.37 -9.49 -2.27
CA PRO A 58 -0.08 -9.23 -3.68
C PRO A 58 -0.32 -10.48 -4.55
N VAL A 59 -1.04 -10.29 -5.66
CA VAL A 59 -1.15 -11.23 -6.77
C VAL A 59 -0.68 -10.54 -8.05
N LYS A 60 0.04 -11.27 -8.91
CA LYS A 60 0.57 -10.72 -10.16
C LYS A 60 -0.57 -10.53 -11.19
N ILE A 61 -0.51 -9.43 -11.95
CA ILE A 61 -1.46 -9.09 -13.04
C ILE A 61 -0.78 -9.03 -14.40
#